data_AF-M8BHM6-F1
#
_entry.id   AF-M8BHM6-F1
#
_cell.length_a   1.000
_cell.length_b   1.000
_cell.length_c   1.000
_cell.angle_alpha   90.00
_cell.angle_beta   90.00
_cell.angle_gamma   90.00
#
_symmetry.space_group_name_H-M   'P 1'
#
loop_
_entity.id
_entity.type
_entity.pdbx_description
1 polymer ?
#
loop_
_entity_poly.entity_id
_entity_poly.type
_entity_poly.pdbx_seq_one_letter_code
_entity_poly.pdbx_strand_id
1 'polypeptide(L)'
;MAPPPLLPLSALLLLLLTAASHASAKPVVKVPTVSMHFAGGAEAALPPENYLIPVDSKGTFCFAFAGTDGGVSIIGNIQQQGFRVVFDGDGQRVAFVPKGC
;
A
#
# COMPACT_ATOMS: atom_id res chain seq x y z
N MET A 1 -28.85 21.00 -8.33
CA MET A 1 -27.80 20.30 -7.56
C MET A 1 -27.50 19.02 -8.31
N ALA A 2 -26.48 19.03 -9.17
CA ALA A 2 -26.17 17.92 -10.08
C ALA A 2 -25.41 16.81 -9.32
N PRO A 3 -25.62 15.51 -9.64
CA PRO A 3 -24.90 14.42 -9.00
C PRO A 3 -23.39 14.53 -9.29
N PRO A 4 -22.52 14.16 -8.34
CA PRO A 4 -21.07 14.20 -8.55
C PRO A 4 -20.68 13.26 -9.69
N PRO A 5 -19.72 13.65 -10.56
CA PRO A 5 -19.32 12.80 -11.67
C PRO A 5 -18.60 11.55 -11.15
N LEU A 6 -19.07 10.37 -11.55
CA LEU A 6 -18.39 9.10 -11.30
C LEU A 6 -17.26 8.95 -12.31
N LEU A 7 -16.02 9.07 -11.83
CA LEU A 7 -14.82 8.80 -12.63
C LEU A 7 -14.49 7.29 -12.59
N PRO A 8 -13.96 6.72 -13.68
CA PRO A 8 -13.60 5.30 -13.73
C PRO A 8 -12.45 4.98 -12.77
N LEU A 9 -12.47 3.80 -12.15
CA LEU A 9 -11.47 3.36 -11.15
C LEU A 9 -10.03 3.37 -11.69
N SER A 10 -9.86 3.24 -13.01
CA SER A 10 -8.58 3.34 -13.70
C SER A 10 -7.96 4.75 -13.66
N ALA A 11 -8.78 5.81 -13.60
CA ALA A 11 -8.31 7.18 -13.47
C ALA A 11 -7.79 7.49 -12.05
N LEU A 12 -8.27 6.77 -11.03
CA LEU A 12 -7.76 6.86 -9.66
C LEU A 12 -6.37 6.20 -9.54
N LEU A 13 -6.14 5.10 -10.27
CA LEU A 13 -4.85 4.42 -10.32
C LEU A 13 -3.78 5.27 -11.03
N LEU A 14 -4.14 5.99 -12.10
CA LEU A 14 -3.23 6.83 -12.88
C LEU A 14 -2.70 8.06 -12.10
N LEU A 15 -3.49 8.61 -11.17
CA LEU A 15 -3.09 9.76 -10.35
C LEU A 15 -2.02 9.41 -9.29
N LEU A 16 -1.85 8.12 -8.95
CA LEU A 16 -0.87 7.64 -7.98
C LEU A 16 0.54 7.47 -8.57
N LEU A 17 0.69 7.48 -9.90
CA LEU A 17 1.96 7.16 -10.57
C LEU A 17 2.98 8.30 -10.64
N THR A 18 2.67 9.52 -10.18
CA THR A 18 3.64 10.63 -10.15
C THR A 18 3.57 11.49 -8.89
N ALA A 19 3.41 10.89 -7.71
CA ALA A 19 3.61 11.60 -6.45
C ALA A 19 5.01 11.29 -5.88
N ALA A 20 6.06 11.81 -6.51
CA ALA A 20 7.34 12.00 -5.82
C ALA A 20 7.15 13.14 -4.82
N SER A 21 6.79 12.82 -3.57
CA SER A 21 6.65 13.83 -2.53
C SER A 21 8.04 14.32 -2.11
N HIS A 22 8.39 15.55 -2.50
CA HIS A 22 9.55 16.24 -1.94
C HIS A 22 9.29 16.56 -0.47
N ALA A 23 9.93 15.84 0.44
CA ALA A 23 9.90 16.15 1.86
C ALA A 23 10.90 17.29 2.15
N SER A 24 10.49 18.54 1.94
CA SER A 24 11.27 19.70 2.39
C SER A 24 11.20 19.80 3.91
N ALA A 25 12.31 19.49 4.59
CA ALA A 25 12.70 19.83 5.97
C ALA A 25 11.56 20.21 6.94
N LYS A 26 10.57 19.33 7.11
CA LYS A 26 9.65 19.35 8.25
C LYS A 26 10.05 18.25 9.22
N PRO A 27 10.10 18.50 10.54
CA PRO A 27 10.52 17.50 11.53
C PRO A 27 9.59 16.28 11.59
N VAL A 28 8.43 16.32 10.92
CA VAL A 28 7.50 15.20 10.76
C VAL A 28 7.02 15.18 9.31
N VAL A 29 7.38 14.13 8.58
CA VAL A 29 6.83 13.85 7.24
C VAL A 29 5.46 13.21 7.45
N LYS A 30 4.40 13.87 6.99
CA LYS A 30 3.05 13.30 6.99
C LYS A 30 2.88 12.46 5.74
N VAL A 31 2.60 11.18 5.93
CA VAL A 31 2.39 10.20 4.85
C VAL A 31 0.93 9.73 4.87
N PRO A 32 0.36 9.35 3.72
CA PRO A 32 -1.02 8.87 3.66
C PRO A 32 -1.14 7.53 4.39
N THR A 33 -2.28 7.30 5.05
CA THR A 33 -2.62 5.96 5.54
C THR A 33 -2.94 5.05 4.36
N VAL A 34 -2.37 3.84 4.34
CA VAL A 34 -2.63 2.84 3.31
C VAL A 34 -3.02 1.53 3.97
N SER A 35 -4.05 0.88 3.46
CA SER A 35 -4.49 -0.44 3.92
C SER A 35 -4.89 -1.34 2.76
N MET A 36 -4.69 -2.64 2.97
CA MET A 36 -5.18 -3.68 2.06
C MET A 36 -6.53 -4.18 2.57
N HIS A 37 -7.56 -4.05 1.76
CA HIS A 37 -8.90 -4.58 2.05
C HIS A 37 -9.08 -5.94 1.39
N PHE A 38 -9.48 -6.93 2.18
CA PHE A 38 -9.73 -8.29 1.75
C PHE A 38 -11.21 -8.63 1.77
N ALA A 39 -11.58 -9.71 1.08
CA ALA A 39 -12.92 -10.25 1.12
C ALA A 39 -13.34 -10.56 2.57
N GLY A 40 -14.64 -10.40 2.86
CA GLY A 40 -15.17 -10.60 4.22
C GLY A 40 -14.92 -9.42 5.18
N GLY A 41 -14.43 -8.28 4.68
CA GLY A 41 -14.27 -7.05 5.46
C GLY A 41 -12.99 -7.01 6.30
N ALA A 42 -12.06 -7.95 6.09
CA ALA A 42 -10.76 -7.92 6.74
C ALA A 42 -9.88 -6.81 6.15
N GLU A 43 -9.08 -6.18 7.00
CA GLU A 43 -8.18 -5.08 6.63
C GLU A 43 -6.80 -5.29 7.24
N ALA A 44 -5.76 -5.06 6.44
CA ALA A 44 -4.38 -4.98 6.92
C ALA A 44 -3.85 -3.55 6.71
N ALA A 45 -3.72 -2.81 7.81
CA ALA A 45 -3.12 -1.48 7.79
C ALA A 45 -1.60 -1.58 7.62
N LEU A 46 -1.07 -0.97 6.56
CA LEU A 46 0.35 -0.98 6.26
C LEU A 46 1.03 0.22 6.95
N PRO A 47 2.08 0.02 7.76
CA PRO A 47 2.87 1.14 8.23
C PRO A 47 3.73 1.68 7.05
N PRO A 48 4.26 2.92 7.17
CA PRO A 48 4.96 3.61 6.08
C PRO A 48 6.07 2.81 5.41
N GLU A 49 6.78 2.00 6.17
CA GLU A 49 7.90 1.17 5.72
C GLU A 49 7.46 0.07 4.74
N ASN A 50 6.17 -0.30 4.75
CA ASN A 50 5.61 -1.31 3.86
C ASN A 50 5.13 -0.75 2.51
N TYR A 51 5.15 0.58 2.33
CA TYR A 51 4.75 1.21 1.07
C TYR A 51 5.63 2.38 0.61
N LEU A 52 6.61 2.82 1.40
CA LEU A 52 7.59 3.84 1.03
C LEU A 52 9.02 3.29 1.12
N ILE A 53 9.76 3.41 0.02
CA ILE A 53 11.15 2.98 -0.11
C ILE A 53 12.03 4.23 -0.18
N PRO A 54 12.97 4.44 0.76
CA PRO A 54 13.93 5.52 0.64
C PRO A 54 14.89 5.21 -0.52
N VAL A 55 15.06 6.17 -1.44
CA VAL A 55 15.98 6.02 -2.59
C VAL A 55 17.26 6.85 -2.46
N ASP A 56 17.29 7.78 -1.50
CA ASP A 56 18.46 8.56 -1.16
C ASP A 56 18.45 9.00 0.32
N SER A 57 19.54 9.61 0.77
CA SER A 57 19.67 10.24 2.09
C SER A 57 19.10 11.66 2.16
N LYS A 58 18.50 12.16 1.07
CA LYS A 58 17.97 13.51 0.94
C LYS A 58 16.46 13.58 1.21
N GLY A 59 15.84 12.45 1.56
CA GLY A 59 14.43 12.37 1.90
C GLY A 59 13.53 12.09 0.70
N THR A 60 14.06 11.53 -0.38
CA THR A 60 13.26 11.03 -1.50
C THR A 60 12.76 9.62 -1.21
N PHE A 61 11.45 9.42 -1.36
CA PHE A 61 10.79 8.13 -1.21
C PHE A 61 10.04 7.75 -2.48
N CYS A 62 10.09 6.48 -2.84
CA CYS A 62 9.29 5.88 -3.89
C CYS A 62 8.20 5.00 -3.27
N PHE A 63 7.03 4.94 -3.92
CA PHE A 63 6.02 3.96 -3.53
C PHE A 63 6.48 2.54 -3.87
N ALA A 64 6.24 1.59 -2.96
CA ALA A 64 6.52 0.17 -3.17
C ALA A 64 5.41 -0.54 -3.97
N PHE A 65 4.77 0.16 -4.91
CA PHE A 65 3.71 -0.37 -5.77
C PHE A 65 4.15 -0.31 -7.23
N ALA A 66 3.91 -1.39 -7.96
CA ALA A 66 4.14 -1.46 -9.39
C ALA A 66 2.83 -1.84 -10.10
N GLY A 67 2.57 -1.18 -11.24
CA GLY A 67 1.46 -1.55 -12.12
C GLY A 67 1.69 -2.94 -12.72
N THR A 68 0.59 -3.61 -13.06
CA THR A 68 0.58 -4.95 -13.66
C THR A 68 -0.57 -5.05 -14.65
N ASP A 69 -0.27 -5.56 -15.84
CA ASP A 69 -1.24 -5.67 -16.93
C ASP A 69 -2.08 -6.96 -16.83
N GLY A 70 -1.71 -7.88 -15.93
CA GLY A 70 -2.26 -9.23 -15.84
C GLY A 70 -3.48 -9.40 -14.94
N GLY A 71 -4.05 -8.32 -14.40
CA GLY A 71 -5.21 -8.37 -13.49
C GLY A 71 -4.95 -9.06 -12.14
N VAL A 72 -3.69 -9.41 -11.85
CA VAL A 72 -3.26 -10.04 -10.60
C VAL A 72 -2.45 -9.06 -9.77
N SER A 73 -2.77 -8.93 -8.48
CA SER A 73 -1.97 -8.14 -7.53
C SER A 73 -1.01 -9.05 -6.79
N ILE A 74 0.26 -8.63 -6.66
CA ILE A 74 1.30 -9.39 -5.97
C ILE A 74 1.65 -8.64 -4.68
N ILE A 75 1.50 -9.31 -3.54
CA ILE A 75 1.93 -8.77 -2.24
C ILE A 75 3.42 -9.13 -2.05
N GLY A 76 4.30 -8.17 -2.31
CA GLY A 76 5.75 -8.36 -2.27
C GLY A 76 6.33 -8.42 -0.86
N ASN A 77 7.63 -8.73 -0.77
CA ASN A 77 8.35 -8.80 0.51
C ASN A 77 8.17 -7.54 1.36
N ILE A 78 8.26 -6.35 0.74
CA ILE A 78 8.12 -5.07 1.45
C ILE A 78 6.75 -4.96 2.12
N GLN A 79 5.67 -5.35 1.46
CA GLN A 79 4.32 -5.34 2.07
C GLN A 79 4.14 -6.39 3.18
N GLN A 80 4.98 -7.43 3.22
CA GLN A 80 4.92 -8.50 4.23
C GLN A 80 5.78 -8.21 5.48
N GLN A 81 6.74 -7.28 5.42
CA GLN A 81 7.60 -6.94 6.56
C GLN A 81 6.79 -6.50 7.79
N GLY A 82 7.19 -6.95 8.98
CA GLY A 82 6.46 -6.63 10.21
C GLY A 82 5.13 -7.37 10.40
N PHE A 83 4.73 -8.21 9.43
CA PHE A 83 3.61 -9.13 9.56
C PHE A 83 4.12 -10.57 9.68
N ARG A 84 3.48 -11.34 10.54
CA ARG A 84 3.48 -12.80 10.42
C ARG A 84 2.37 -13.21 9.47
N VAL A 85 2.76 -13.81 8.35
CA VAL A 85 1.84 -14.37 7.37
C VAL A 85 1.58 -15.84 7.74
N VAL A 86 0.31 -16.17 7.97
CA VAL A 86 -0.12 -17.54 8.30
C VAL A 86 -0.89 -18.11 7.12
N PHE A 87 -0.47 -19.29 6.66
CA PHE A 87 -1.15 -20.04 5.62
C PHE A 87 -1.88 -21.21 6.27
N ASP A 88 -3.21 -21.14 6.28
CA ASP A 88 -4.08 -22.22 6.74
C ASP A 88 -4.59 -22.98 5.52
N GLY A 89 -3.89 -24.07 5.20
CA GLY A 89 -4.22 -24.93 4.06
C GLY A 89 -5.55 -25.67 4.24
N ASP A 90 -5.87 -26.10 5.46
CA ASP A 90 -7.11 -26.84 5.71
C ASP A 90 -8.33 -25.90 5.67
N GLY A 91 -8.20 -24.72 6.27
CA GLY A 91 -9.23 -23.68 6.26
C GLY A 91 -9.30 -22.84 4.98
N GLN A 92 -8.36 -23.03 4.04
CA GLN A 92 -8.23 -22.27 2.79
C GLN A 92 -8.16 -20.75 3.03
N ARG A 93 -7.33 -20.32 3.98
CA ARG A 93 -7.24 -18.93 4.44
C ARG A 93 -5.79 -18.48 4.56
N VAL A 94 -5.62 -17.17 4.43
CA VAL A 94 -4.35 -16.47 4.72
C VAL A 94 -4.64 -15.39 5.73
N ALA A 95 -3.78 -15.25 6.73
CA ALA A 95 -3.88 -14.20 7.75
C ALA A 95 -2.59 -13.37 7.80
N PHE A 96 -2.77 -12.05 7.98
CA PHE A 96 -1.70 -11.09 8.21
C PHE A 96 -1.78 -10.62 9.65
N VAL A 97 -0.80 -11.02 10.47
CA VAL A 97 -0.75 -10.66 11.90
C VAL A 97 0.33 -9.60 12.11
N PRO A 98 -0.03 -8.34 12.45
CA PRO A 98 0.96 -7.28 12.67
C PRO A 98 1.82 -7.57 13.91
N LYS A 99 3.08 -7.12 13.89
CA LYS A 99 4.05 -7.30 14.99
C LYS A 99 4.31 -8.77 15.35
N GLY A 100 4.30 -9.64 14.35
CA GLY A 100 4.52 -11.07 14.52
C GLY A 100 5.99 -11.50 14.54
N CYS A 101 6.92 -10.55 14.61
CA CYS A 101 8.38 -10.73 14.56
C CYS A 101 9.05 -10.08 15.76
#